data_AF-L0F854-F1
#
_entry.id   AF-L0F854-F1
#
_cell.length_a   1.000
_cell.length_b   1.000
_cell.length_c   1.000
_cell.angle_alpha   90.00
_cell.angle_beta   90.00
_cell.angle_gamma   90.00
#
_symmetry.space_group_name_H-M   'P 1'
#
loop_
_entity.id
_entity.type
_entity.pdbx_description
1 polymer ?
#
loop_
_entity_poly.entity_id
_entity_poly.type
_entity_poly.pdbx_seq_one_letter_code
_entity_poly.pdbx_strand_id
1 'polypeptide(L)'
;MDMERKKLEKKLQERIEANYRTYLQQLQDRPASDLIEQAAEIAAVKLVYDELMGGCNPDYADYLLRFDNPLQLVSDQWLAEQNVSHADEMDHVLWSITDKGLGEGDYAMLEDGQTPAQNEGVRLC
;
A
#
# COMPACT_ATOMS: atom_id res chain seq x y z
N MET A 1 -25.47 -12.71 23.67
CA MET A 1 -24.15 -12.08 23.49
C MET A 1 -23.70 -12.13 22.03
N ASP A 2 -23.83 -13.28 21.36
CA ASP A 2 -23.41 -13.44 19.95
C ASP A 2 -24.15 -12.54 18.94
N MET A 3 -25.44 -12.28 19.13
CA MET A 3 -26.19 -11.37 18.24
C MET A 3 -25.71 -9.91 18.32
N GLU A 4 -25.42 -9.40 19.51
CA GLU A 4 -24.95 -8.02 19.67
C GLU A 4 -23.56 -7.82 19.06
N ARG A 5 -22.68 -8.82 19.22
CA ARG A 5 -21.36 -8.83 18.57
C ARG A 5 -21.45 -8.78 17.05
N LYS A 6 -22.31 -9.62 16.45
CA LYS A 6 -22.57 -9.61 15.00
C LYS A 6 -23.17 -8.29 14.52
N LYS A 7 -24.02 -7.65 15.34
CA LYS A 7 -24.61 -6.34 15.01
C LYS A 7 -23.54 -5.24 15.01
N LEU A 8 -22.61 -5.25 15.96
CA LEU A 8 -21.49 -4.31 16.00
C LEU A 8 -20.56 -4.51 14.82
N GLU A 9 -20.19 -5.74 14.51
CA GLU A 9 -19.37 -6.09 13.34
C GLU A 9 -20.00 -5.58 12.05
N LYS A 10 -21.28 -5.88 11.82
CA LYS A 10 -21.99 -5.40 10.64
C LYS A 10 -22.04 -3.88 10.56
N LYS A 11 -22.30 -3.20 11.68
CA LYS A 11 -22.32 -1.73 11.74
C LYS A 11 -20.94 -1.13 11.43
N LEU A 12 -19.86 -1.78 11.88
CA LEU A 12 -18.50 -1.36 11.53
C LEU A 12 -18.25 -1.53 10.03
N GLN A 13 -18.60 -2.69 9.45
CA GLN A 13 -18.45 -2.93 8.00
C GLN A 13 -19.22 -1.91 7.17
N GLU A 14 -20.45 -1.55 7.55
CA GLU A 14 -21.23 -0.50 6.88
C GLU A 14 -20.52 0.87 6.94
N ARG A 15 -19.87 1.20 8.06
CA ARG A 15 -19.10 2.45 8.21
C ARG A 15 -17.82 2.42 7.38
N ILE A 16 -17.08 1.31 7.40
CA ILE A 16 -15.85 1.11 6.61
C ILE A 16 -16.15 1.21 5.12
N GLU A 17 -17.21 0.56 4.64
CA GLU A 17 -17.68 0.68 3.24
C GLU A 17 -17.96 2.13 2.86
N ALA A 18 -18.67 2.88 3.72
CA ALA A 18 -18.96 4.28 3.48
C ALA A 18 -17.67 5.13 3.42
N ASN A 19 -16.75 4.93 4.37
CA ASN A 19 -15.46 5.64 4.38
C ASN A 19 -14.63 5.32 3.13
N TYR A 20 -14.62 4.06 2.70
CA TYR A 20 -13.87 3.62 1.52
C TYR A 20 -14.43 4.22 0.23
N ARG A 21 -15.76 4.30 0.09
CA ARG A 21 -16.39 4.98 -1.06
C ARG A 21 -16.02 6.45 -1.13
N THR A 22 -16.03 7.15 0.01
CA THR A 22 -15.58 8.55 0.07
C THR A 22 -14.11 8.67 -0.31
N TYR A 23 -13.26 7.77 0.17
CA TYR A 23 -11.85 7.73 -0.19
C TYR A 23 -11.62 7.53 -1.70
N LEU A 24 -12.33 6.57 -2.32
CA LEU A 24 -12.23 6.32 -3.77
C LEU A 24 -12.65 7.54 -4.60
N GLN A 25 -13.70 8.26 -4.18
CA GLN A 25 -14.10 9.52 -4.82
C GLN A 25 -12.97 10.57 -4.74
N GLN A 26 -12.34 10.71 -3.57
CA GLN A 26 -11.20 11.62 -3.40
C GLN A 26 -9.98 11.25 -4.25
N LEU A 27 -9.78 9.96 -4.55
CA LEU A 27 -8.70 9.53 -5.44
C LEU A 27 -9.00 9.85 -6.91
N GLN A 28 -10.25 9.75 -7.35
CA GLN A 28 -10.66 10.02 -8.73
C GLN A 28 -10.41 11.48 -9.15
N ASP A 29 -10.49 12.41 -8.19
CA ASP A 29 -10.29 13.85 -8.44
C ASP A 29 -8.80 14.27 -8.43
N ARG A 30 -7.86 13.35 -8.15
CA ARG A 30 -6.43 13.65 -8.02
C ARG A 30 -5.66 13.40 -9.32
N PRO A 31 -4.60 14.18 -9.60
CA PRO A 31 -3.71 13.91 -10.72
C PRO A 31 -2.88 12.65 -10.45
N ALA A 32 -2.45 11.99 -11.52
CA ALA A 32 -1.70 10.74 -11.43
C ALA A 32 -0.37 10.88 -10.64
N SER A 33 0.29 12.03 -10.70
CA SER A 33 1.48 12.31 -9.89
C SER A 33 1.21 12.17 -8.40
N ASP A 34 0.11 12.76 -7.93
CA ASP A 34 -0.22 12.77 -6.50
C ASP A 34 -0.66 11.39 -6.02
N LEU A 35 -1.20 10.56 -6.93
CA LEU A 35 -1.52 9.16 -6.65
C LEU A 35 -0.25 8.32 -6.50
N ILE A 36 0.79 8.58 -7.30
CA ILE A 36 2.08 7.89 -7.20
C ILE A 36 2.76 8.23 -5.87
N GLU A 37 2.78 9.51 -5.50
CA GLU A 37 3.33 9.94 -4.21
C GLU A 37 2.58 9.33 -3.01
N GLN A 38 1.31 8.96 -3.19
CA GLN A 38 0.46 8.36 -2.16
C GLN A 38 0.30 6.83 -2.30
N ALA A 39 1.16 6.18 -3.07
CA ALA A 39 1.00 4.76 -3.38
C ALA A 39 0.99 3.89 -2.11
N ALA A 40 1.81 4.23 -1.11
CA ALA A 40 1.86 3.52 0.17
C ALA A 40 0.54 3.67 0.95
N GLU A 41 -0.01 4.88 1.02
CA GLU A 41 -1.27 5.17 1.67
C GLU A 41 -2.44 4.48 0.98
N ILE A 42 -2.47 4.49 -0.35
CA ILE A 42 -3.48 3.79 -1.15
C ILE A 42 -3.43 2.28 -0.89
N ALA A 43 -2.23 1.69 -0.87
CA ALA A 43 -2.04 0.28 -0.56
C ALA A 43 -2.50 -0.06 0.87
N ALA A 44 -2.17 0.79 1.85
CA ALA A 44 -2.58 0.62 3.24
C ALA A 44 -4.10 0.69 3.41
N VAL A 45 -4.76 1.67 2.79
CA VAL A 45 -6.23 1.80 2.85
C VAL A 45 -6.89 0.59 2.20
N LYS A 46 -6.39 0.12 1.06
CA LYS A 46 -6.93 -1.07 0.39
C LYS A 46 -6.81 -2.33 1.25
N LEU A 47 -5.63 -2.57 1.83
CA LEU A 47 -5.36 -3.72 2.68
C LEU A 47 -6.26 -3.71 3.92
N VAL A 48 -6.31 -2.58 4.63
CA VAL A 48 -7.13 -2.45 5.84
C VAL A 48 -8.61 -2.61 5.53
N TYR A 49 -9.09 -2.06 4.41
CA TYR A 49 -10.46 -2.28 3.97
C TYR A 49 -10.76 -3.77 3.76
N ASP A 50 -9.91 -4.49 3.03
CA ASP A 50 -10.13 -5.92 2.75
C ASP A 50 -10.14 -6.76 4.03
N GLU A 51 -9.19 -6.53 4.94
CA GLU A 51 -9.10 -7.24 6.21
C GLU A 51 -10.32 -6.97 7.10
N LEU A 52 -10.73 -5.69 7.27
CA LEU A 52 -11.88 -5.34 8.09
C LEU A 52 -13.21 -5.80 7.49
N MET A 53 -13.29 -5.92 6.17
CA MET A 53 -14.45 -6.50 5.48
C MET A 53 -14.47 -8.03 5.55
N GLY A 54 -13.30 -8.68 5.62
CA GLY A 54 -13.16 -10.13 5.85
C GLY A 54 -13.61 -10.57 7.24
N GLY A 55 -13.59 -9.64 8.20
CA GLY A 55 -14.12 -9.83 9.55
C GLY A 55 -13.24 -9.14 10.58
N CYS A 56 -13.87 -8.52 11.56
CA CYS A 56 -13.16 -7.90 12.68
C CYS A 56 -13.59 -8.56 13.97
N ASN A 57 -12.67 -8.74 14.92
CA ASN A 57 -13.05 -9.19 16.26
C ASN A 57 -14.09 -8.20 16.82
N PRO A 58 -15.31 -8.65 17.14
CA PRO A 58 -16.38 -7.77 17.59
C PRO A 58 -16.05 -6.98 18.86
N ASP A 59 -15.07 -7.44 19.64
CA ASP A 59 -14.59 -6.75 20.85
C ASP A 59 -13.92 -5.40 20.51
N TYR A 60 -13.35 -5.25 19.31
CA TYR A 60 -12.77 -3.99 18.84
C TYR A 60 -13.78 -3.11 18.10
N ALA A 61 -14.89 -3.70 17.62
CA ALA A 61 -15.87 -2.99 16.82
C ALA A 61 -16.53 -1.82 17.57
N ASP A 62 -16.84 -1.99 18.87
CA ASP A 62 -17.38 -0.88 19.69
C ASP A 62 -16.40 0.30 19.80
N TYR A 63 -15.11 0.01 19.92
CA TYR A 63 -14.08 1.05 20.01
C TYR A 63 -13.92 1.79 18.69
N LEU A 64 -13.79 1.06 17.57
CA LEU A 64 -13.62 1.65 16.24
C LEU A 64 -14.85 2.46 15.81
N LEU A 65 -16.06 2.06 16.22
CA LEU A 65 -17.30 2.78 15.93
C LEU A 65 -17.43 4.15 16.62
N ARG A 66 -16.50 4.52 17.51
CA ARG A 66 -16.43 5.85 18.13
C ARG A 66 -15.85 6.91 17.21
N PHE A 67 -15.20 6.50 16.12
CA PHE A 67 -14.55 7.40 15.18
C PHE A 67 -15.43 7.63 13.95
N ASP A 68 -15.32 8.82 13.34
CA ASP A 68 -16.05 9.13 12.11
C ASP A 68 -15.50 8.36 10.90
N ASN A 69 -14.18 8.19 10.87
CA ASN A 69 -13.45 7.47 9.83
C ASN A 69 -12.51 6.40 10.43
N PRO A 70 -13.05 5.29 10.95
CA PRO A 70 -12.24 4.18 11.45
C PRO A 70 -11.33 3.56 10.39
N LEU A 71 -11.69 3.62 9.10
CA LEU A 71 -10.84 3.13 8.03
C LEU A 71 -9.51 3.89 8.00
N GLN A 72 -9.57 5.23 7.95
CA GLN A 72 -8.37 6.05 7.98
C GLN A 72 -7.55 5.84 9.26
N LEU A 73 -8.19 5.79 10.43
CA LEU A 73 -7.49 5.56 11.70
C LEU A 73 -6.63 4.29 11.67
N VAL A 74 -7.21 3.18 11.21
CA VAL A 74 -6.50 1.90 11.18
C VAL A 74 -5.43 1.89 10.08
N SER A 75 -5.68 2.53 8.93
CA SER A 75 -4.68 2.67 7.87
C SER A 75 -3.48 3.52 8.28
N ASP A 76 -3.70 4.63 8.98
CA ASP A 76 -2.63 5.49 9.50
C ASP A 76 -1.77 4.72 10.52
N GLN A 77 -2.41 3.96 11.41
CA GLN A 77 -1.70 3.11 12.37
C GLN A 77 -0.92 1.98 11.69
N TRP A 78 -1.51 1.33 10.68
CA TRP A 78 -0.83 0.31 9.87
C TRP A 78 0.43 0.87 9.21
N LEU A 79 0.33 2.03 8.55
CA LEU A 79 1.48 2.70 7.94
C LEU A 79 2.58 3.01 8.94
N ALA A 80 2.21 3.50 10.14
CA ALA A 80 3.17 3.77 11.20
C ALA A 80 3.92 2.49 11.65
N GLU A 81 3.21 1.35 11.72
CA GLU A 81 3.80 0.05 12.05
C GLU A 81 4.67 -0.51 10.93
N GLN A 82 4.32 -0.23 9.67
CA GLN A 82 5.11 -0.64 8.50
C GLN A 82 6.26 0.32 8.17
N ASN A 83 6.41 1.43 8.91
CA ASN A 83 7.49 2.39 8.69
C ASN A 83 8.82 1.88 9.26
N VAL A 84 9.33 0.81 8.65
CA VAL A 84 10.59 0.15 8.98
C VAL A 84 11.56 0.27 7.81
N SER A 85 12.86 0.17 8.10
CA SER A 85 13.85 0.11 7.03
C SER A 85 13.73 -1.22 6.29
N HIS A 86 13.81 -1.17 4.95
CA HIS A 86 13.86 -2.36 4.09
C HIS A 86 15.24 -2.55 3.43
N ALA A 87 16.28 -1.92 3.98
CA ALA A 87 17.61 -1.92 3.37
C ALA A 87 18.19 -3.33 3.32
N ASP A 88 18.14 -4.06 4.43
CA ASP A 88 18.69 -5.42 4.52
C ASP A 88 17.90 -6.41 3.66
N GLU A 89 16.57 -6.28 3.60
CA GLU A 89 15.72 -7.07 2.72
C GLU A 89 16.03 -6.80 1.25
N MET A 90 16.22 -5.53 0.88
CA MET A 90 16.57 -5.16 -0.48
C MET A 90 17.96 -5.69 -0.86
N ASP A 91 18.94 -5.58 0.03
CA ASP A 91 20.28 -6.14 -0.18
C ASP A 91 20.21 -7.66 -0.36
N HIS A 92 19.38 -8.36 0.41
CA HIS A 92 19.16 -9.80 0.26
C HIS A 92 18.49 -10.16 -1.08
N VAL A 93 17.52 -9.36 -1.55
CA VAL A 93 16.89 -9.53 -2.86
C VAL A 93 17.92 -9.38 -3.97
N LEU A 94 18.72 -8.30 -3.94
CA LEU A 94 19.76 -8.04 -4.92
C LEU A 94 20.83 -9.15 -4.91
N TRP A 95 21.29 -9.54 -3.72
CA TRP A 95 22.21 -10.67 -3.57
C TRP A 95 21.64 -11.94 -4.20
N SER A 96 20.38 -12.27 -3.91
CA SER A 96 19.71 -13.46 -4.46
C SER A 96 19.64 -13.43 -6.00
N ILE A 97 19.38 -12.25 -6.59
CA ILE A 97 19.36 -12.08 -8.05
C ILE A 97 20.75 -12.38 -8.62
N THR A 98 21.80 -11.80 -8.03
CA THR A 98 23.17 -11.92 -8.55
C THR A 98 23.79 -13.30 -8.31
N ASP A 99 23.58 -13.91 -7.14
CA ASP A 99 24.20 -15.18 -6.76
C ASP A 99 23.60 -16.37 -7.52
N LYS A 100 22.28 -16.30 -7.80
CA LYS A 100 21.54 -17.39 -8.45
C LYS A 100 21.28 -17.13 -9.94
N GLY A 101 21.69 -15.99 -10.48
CA GLY A 101 21.38 -15.58 -11.85
C GLY A 101 19.88 -15.45 -12.10
N LEU A 102 19.11 -14.95 -11.12
CA LEU A 102 17.65 -14.86 -11.27
C LEU A 102 17.30 -13.93 -12.42
N GLY A 103 16.54 -14.44 -13.37
CA GLY A 103 16.09 -13.71 -14.54
C GLY A 103 16.95 -13.88 -15.79
N GLU A 104 18.10 -14.56 -15.72
CA GLU A 104 18.86 -14.94 -16.91
C GLU A 104 18.04 -15.91 -17.77
N GLY A 105 17.78 -15.53 -19.02
CA GLY A 105 16.92 -16.28 -19.96
C GLY A 105 15.44 -15.91 -19.88
N ASP A 106 14.97 -15.38 -18.75
CA ASP A 106 13.58 -14.92 -18.57
C ASP A 106 13.41 -13.42 -18.89
N TYR A 107 14.45 -12.62 -18.65
CA TYR A 107 14.48 -11.18 -18.93
C TYR A 107 15.51 -10.88 -20.01
N ALA A 108 15.19 -9.89 -20.86
CA ALA A 108 16.11 -9.44 -21.90
C ALA A 108 17.38 -8.85 -21.27
N MET A 109 18.53 -9.44 -21.62
CA MET A 109 19.85 -8.96 -21.22
C MET A 109 20.36 -7.98 -22.27
N LEU A 110 21.07 -6.93 -21.82
CA LEU A 110 21.80 -6.06 -22.72
C LEU A 110 22.93 -6.88 -23.38
N GLU A 111 23.12 -6.71 -24.69
CA GLU A 111 24.30 -7.26 -25.36
C GLU A 111 25.55 -6.49 -24.89
N ASP A 112 26.68 -7.19 -24.74
CA ASP A 112 27.95 -6.60 -24.31
C ASP A 112 28.30 -5.37 -25.17
N GLY A 113 28.21 -4.16 -24.58
CA GLY A 113 28.65 -2.92 -25.21
C GLY A 113 27.67 -1.73 -25.19
N GLN A 114 26.42 -1.89 -24.74
CA GLN A 114 25.51 -0.75 -24.57
C GLN A 114 25.70 -0.08 -23.20
N THR A 115 26.82 0.62 -23.03
CA THR A 115 26.88 1.70 -22.03
C THR A 115 25.97 2.82 -22.54
N PRO A 116 24.94 3.27 -21.80
CA PRO A 116 24.18 4.44 -22.23
C PRO A 116 25.16 5.61 -22.30
N ALA A 117 25.30 6.20 -23.49
CA ALA A 117 26.14 7.36 -23.71
C ALA A 117 25.82 8.38 -22.62
N GLN A 118 26.80 8.66 -21.77
CA GLN A 118 26.74 9.78 -20.85
C GLN A 118 26.47 11.00 -21.73
N ASN A 119 25.32 11.64 -21.55
CA ASN A 119 24.97 12.87 -22.25
C ASN A 119 26.11 13.87 -22.04
N GLU A 120 26.99 13.99 -23.04
CA GLU A 120 28.03 15.00 -23.06
C GLU A 120 27.35 16.37 -23.00
N GLY A 121 27.73 17.10 -21.96
CA GLY A 121 27.18 18.40 -21.67
C GLY A 121 27.43 19.41 -22.78
N VAL A 122 26.52 20.40 -22.80
CA VAL A 122 26.76 21.80 -23.15
C VAL A 122 27.47 22.02 -24.50
N ARG A 123 26.67 22.38 -25.51
CA ARG A 123 27.16 23.26 -26.57
C ARG A 123 26.54 24.64 -26.38
N LEU A 124 27.37 25.58 -25.90
CA LEU A 124 27.13 27.01 -26.06
C LEU A 124 26.88 27.32 -27.55
N CYS A 125 25.77 28.00 -27.82
CA CYS A 125 25.62 29.02 -28.86
C CYS A 125 24.56 30.01 -28.38
#